data_AF-A0A3P6SWX8-F1
#
_entry.id   AF-A0A3P6SWX8-F1
#
_cell.length_a   1.000
_cell.length_b   1.000
_cell.length_c   1.000
_cell.angle_alpha   90.00
_cell.angle_beta   90.00
_cell.angle_gamma   90.00
#
_symmetry.space_group_name_H-M   'P 1'
#
loop_
_entity.id
_entity.type
_entity.pdbx_description
1 polymer ?
#
loop_
_entity_poly.entity_id
_entity_poly.type
_entity_poly.pdbx_seq_one_letter_code
_entity_poly.pdbx_strand_id
1 'polypeptide(L)'
;MVDPSRNMSKYRQHLCEVSHEPPVVPMYPVLKKDLTFTHEGNPTYCGKLVNFEKLRMIARAIRTVTRLCSVPYEIGVMSQQSGGVLNDALLHMNNFDGANGAVATMRKVGANAVKSASQPRKKVYEQALMVRKVKSYLQQLQVVDDEHLLDRMSAECEPQQITSSVQQIRRRIPSPR
;
A
#
# COMPACT_ATOMS: atom_id res chain seq x y z
N MET A 1 -14.46 -4.72 -0.45
CA MET A 1 -13.48 -4.26 -1.47
C MET A 1 -12.86 -5.42 -2.24
N VAL A 2 -12.40 -6.49 -1.58
CA VAL A 2 -11.70 -7.64 -2.21
C VAL A 2 -12.65 -8.78 -2.65
N ASP A 3 -13.80 -8.43 -3.23
CA ASP A 3 -14.79 -9.40 -3.70
C ASP A 3 -14.51 -9.76 -5.17
N PRO A 4 -14.22 -11.03 -5.52
CA PRO A 4 -13.82 -11.43 -6.88
C PRO A 4 -14.96 -11.31 -7.91
N SER A 5 -16.20 -11.19 -7.45
CA SER A 5 -17.39 -11.12 -8.31
C SER A 5 -17.27 -10.07 -9.41
N ARG A 6 -17.69 -10.44 -10.62
CA ARG A 6 -17.68 -9.58 -11.81
C ARG A 6 -16.29 -8.94 -12.05
N ASN A 7 -15.23 -9.74 -11.96
CA ASN A 7 -13.85 -9.31 -12.12
C ASN A 7 -13.46 -8.17 -11.17
N MET A 8 -13.68 -8.36 -9.87
CA MET A 8 -13.33 -7.38 -8.83
C MET A 8 -14.02 -6.01 -9.02
N SER A 9 -15.28 -6.00 -9.47
CA SER A 9 -15.98 -4.77 -9.89
C SER A 9 -15.99 -3.68 -8.81
N LYS A 10 -16.21 -4.05 -7.54
CA LYS A 10 -16.22 -3.09 -6.41
C LYS A 10 -14.86 -2.42 -6.23
N TYR A 11 -13.76 -3.19 -6.29
CA TYR A 11 -12.41 -2.63 -6.22
C TYR A 11 -12.11 -1.73 -7.42
N ARG A 12 -12.49 -2.15 -8.63
CA ARG A 12 -12.25 -1.36 -9.85
C ARG A 12 -13.00 -0.03 -9.85
N GLN A 13 -14.24 -0.02 -9.38
CA GLN A 13 -15.01 1.21 -9.23
C GLN A 13 -14.33 2.16 -8.24
N HIS A 14 -13.96 1.66 -7.07
CA HIS A 14 -13.26 2.48 -6.08
C HIS A 14 -11.91 2.99 -6.61
N LEU A 15 -11.12 2.14 -7.27
CA LEU A 15 -9.86 2.56 -7.90
C LEU A 15 -10.10 3.67 -8.94
N CYS A 16 -11.19 3.59 -9.71
CA CYS A 16 -11.56 4.62 -10.66
C CYS A 16 -11.81 5.95 -9.96
N GLU A 17 -12.60 5.96 -8.89
CA GLU A 17 -12.90 7.14 -8.07
C GLU A 17 -11.64 7.79 -7.51
N VAL A 18 -10.76 7.01 -6.86
CA VAL A 18 -9.53 7.58 -6.25
C VAL A 18 -8.46 7.92 -7.29
N SER A 19 -8.49 7.32 -8.49
CA SER A 19 -7.47 7.56 -9.52
C SER A 19 -7.46 8.99 -10.08
N HIS A 20 -8.50 9.77 -9.80
CA HIS A 20 -8.58 11.19 -10.16
C HIS A 20 -7.65 12.06 -9.31
N GLU A 21 -7.25 11.59 -8.13
CA GLU A 21 -6.41 12.31 -7.17
C GLU A 21 -5.16 11.49 -6.81
N PRO A 22 -4.17 11.37 -7.73
CA PRO A 22 -2.90 10.74 -7.38
C PRO A 22 -2.20 11.50 -6.23
N PRO A 23 -1.42 10.79 -5.38
CA PRO A 23 -0.91 9.45 -5.61
C PRO A 23 -1.76 8.30 -5.04
N VAL A 24 -1.87 7.20 -5.80
CA VAL A 24 -2.63 5.98 -5.43
C VAL A 24 -1.75 4.73 -5.58
N VAL A 25 -1.75 3.85 -4.57
CA VAL A 25 -1.13 2.51 -4.66
C VAL A 25 -2.22 1.49 -5.03
N PRO A 26 -2.22 0.96 -6.26
CA PRO A 26 -3.18 -0.08 -6.65
C PRO A 26 -2.80 -1.45 -6.09
N MET A 27 -3.75 -2.40 -6.12
CA MET A 27 -3.47 -3.82 -5.90
C MET A 27 -2.68 -4.41 -7.08
N TYR A 28 -1.36 -4.50 -6.92
CA TYR A 28 -0.47 -5.08 -7.91
C TYR A 28 -0.87 -6.48 -8.40
N PRO A 29 -1.39 -7.40 -7.56
CA PRO A 29 -1.86 -8.71 -8.06
C PRO A 29 -2.95 -8.59 -9.12
N VAL A 30 -3.88 -7.64 -8.99
CA VAL A 30 -4.95 -7.42 -9.99
C VAL A 30 -4.36 -6.86 -11.29
N LEU A 31 -3.42 -5.92 -11.21
CA LEU A 31 -2.74 -5.37 -12.38
C LEU A 31 -1.91 -6.44 -13.12
N LYS A 32 -1.14 -7.24 -12.38
CA LYS A 32 -0.37 -8.35 -12.93
C LYS A 32 -1.29 -9.34 -13.62
N LYS A 33 -2.41 -9.70 -12.99
CA LYS A 33 -3.44 -10.55 -13.58
C LYS A 33 -3.92 -9.97 -14.91
N ASP A 34 -4.33 -8.71 -14.96
CA ASP A 34 -4.87 -8.07 -16.16
C ASP A 34 -3.85 -8.02 -17.32
N LEU A 35 -2.59 -7.70 -17.02
CA LEU A 35 -1.50 -7.73 -18.01
C LEU A 35 -1.22 -9.15 -18.51
N THR A 36 -1.28 -10.15 -17.62
CA THR A 36 -1.08 -11.56 -17.97
C THR A 36 -2.19 -12.03 -18.92
N PHE A 37 -3.47 -11.79 -18.59
CA PHE A 37 -4.59 -12.13 -19.47
C PHE A 37 -4.52 -11.41 -20.82
N THR A 38 -4.10 -10.15 -20.83
CA THR A 38 -3.89 -9.41 -22.09
C THR A 38 -2.78 -10.03 -22.92
N HIS A 39 -1.69 -10.45 -22.29
CA HIS A 39 -0.55 -11.03 -22.98
C HIS A 39 -0.82 -12.43 -23.54
N GLU A 40 -1.43 -13.29 -22.73
CA GLU A 40 -1.72 -14.69 -23.08
C GLU A 40 -2.93 -14.82 -24.00
N GLY A 41 -3.95 -13.96 -23.80
CA GLY A 41 -5.19 -13.99 -24.58
C GLY A 41 -5.08 -13.35 -25.98
N ASN A 42 -3.99 -12.64 -26.28
CA ASN A 42 -3.81 -11.96 -27.56
C ASN A 42 -2.46 -12.35 -28.19
N PRO A 43 -2.42 -12.87 -29.43
CA PRO A 43 -1.15 -13.19 -30.08
C PRO A 43 -0.38 -11.91 -30.40
N THR A 44 0.95 -11.95 -30.26
CA THR A 44 1.83 -10.81 -30.58
C THR A 44 1.91 -10.55 -32.09
N TYR A 45 1.75 -11.59 -32.90
CA TYR A 45 1.74 -11.51 -34.36
C TYR A 45 0.47 -12.11 -34.92
N CYS A 46 -0.07 -11.48 -35.95
CA CYS A 46 -1.16 -12.00 -36.76
C CYS A 46 -0.58 -12.34 -38.14
N GLY A 47 -0.22 -13.61 -38.36
CA GLY A 47 0.58 -14.01 -39.51
C GLY A 47 1.98 -13.41 -39.44
N LYS A 48 2.35 -12.57 -40.42
CA LYS A 48 3.65 -11.88 -40.48
C LYS A 48 3.61 -10.43 -39.97
N LEU A 49 2.46 -9.96 -39.49
CA LEU A 49 2.26 -8.58 -39.03
C LEU A 49 2.19 -8.51 -37.51
N VAL A 50 2.72 -7.43 -36.95
CA VAL A 50 2.65 -7.14 -35.51
C VAL A 50 1.21 -6.78 -35.13
N ASN A 51 0.71 -7.37 -34.04
CA ASN A 51 -0.59 -7.04 -33.48
C ASN A 51 -0.51 -5.76 -32.63
N PHE A 52 -0.72 -4.61 -33.28
CA PHE A 52 -0.73 -3.32 -32.59
C PHE A 52 -1.89 -3.16 -31.59
N GLU A 53 -2.98 -3.91 -31.73
CA GLU A 53 -4.08 -3.87 -30.76
C GLU A 53 -3.62 -4.41 -29.41
N LYS A 54 -2.94 -5.56 -29.39
CA LYS A 54 -2.30 -6.11 -28.18
C LYS A 54 -1.37 -5.08 -27.52
N LEU A 55 -0.49 -4.47 -28.32
CA LEU A 55 0.46 -3.47 -27.82
C LEU A 55 -0.27 -2.25 -27.24
N ARG A 56 -1.36 -1.82 -27.87
CA ARG A 56 -2.18 -0.70 -27.41
C ARG A 56 -2.89 -1.02 -26.10
N MET A 57 -3.42 -2.23 -25.94
CA MET A 57 -4.02 -2.69 -24.68
C MET A 57 -3.01 -2.66 -23.53
N ILE A 58 -1.82 -3.26 -23.72
CA ILE A 58 -0.75 -3.27 -22.71
C ILE A 58 -0.31 -1.83 -22.38
N ALA A 59 -0.09 -1.01 -23.39
CA ALA A 59 0.34 0.37 -23.19
C ALA A 59 -0.73 1.22 -22.47
N ARG A 60 -2.03 0.96 -22.68
CA ARG A 60 -3.11 1.60 -21.91
C ARG A 60 -3.05 1.21 -20.43
N ALA A 61 -2.87 -0.08 -20.13
CA ALA A 61 -2.75 -0.54 -18.75
C ALA A 61 -1.55 0.10 -18.04
N ILE A 62 -0.38 0.13 -18.68
CA ILE A 62 0.84 0.75 -18.12
C ILE A 62 0.61 2.25 -17.86
N ARG A 63 0.10 3.00 -18.85
CA ARG A 63 -0.17 4.45 -18.68
C ARG A 63 -1.13 4.73 -17.53
N THR A 64 -2.15 3.91 -17.36
CA THR A 64 -3.07 4.02 -16.21
C THR A 64 -2.31 3.89 -14.90
N VAL A 65 -1.45 2.88 -14.75
CA VAL A 65 -0.65 2.69 -13.53
C VAL A 65 0.33 3.84 -13.33
N THR A 66 1.03 4.30 -14.38
CA THR A 66 1.94 5.44 -14.29
C THR A 66 1.24 6.71 -13.81
N ARG A 67 -0.01 6.94 -14.25
CA ARG A 67 -0.82 8.07 -13.78
C ARG A 67 -1.13 8.00 -12.29
N LEU A 68 -1.35 6.81 -11.73
CA LEU A 68 -1.60 6.65 -10.29
C LEU A 68 -0.39 7.10 -9.45
N CYS A 69 0.83 7.02 -10.01
CA CYS A 69 2.07 7.38 -9.32
C CYS A 69 2.66 8.71 -9.82
N SER A 70 1.87 9.56 -10.51
CA SER A 70 2.39 10.78 -11.13
C SER A 70 2.69 11.93 -10.16
N VAL A 71 2.29 11.78 -8.90
CA VAL A 71 2.50 12.76 -7.83
C VAL A 71 3.32 12.07 -6.73
N PRO A 72 4.28 12.75 -6.09
CA PRO A 72 5.01 12.16 -4.97
C PRO A 72 4.11 11.95 -3.74
N TYR A 73 4.43 10.93 -2.94
CA TYR A 73 3.79 10.67 -1.65
C TYR A 73 4.29 11.68 -0.60
N GLU A 74 3.74 12.89 -0.62
CA GLU A 74 4.06 13.93 0.36
C GLU A 74 3.08 13.88 1.54
N ILE A 75 3.59 13.57 2.73
CA ILE A 75 2.83 13.48 3.99
C ILE A 75 2.10 14.80 4.29
N GLY A 76 2.72 15.92 3.91
CA GLY A 76 2.14 17.26 3.95
C GLY A 76 0.76 17.34 3.30
N VAL A 77 0.69 16.86 2.06
CA VAL A 77 -0.52 16.91 1.23
C VAL A 77 -1.54 15.88 1.71
N MET A 78 -1.09 14.67 2.05
CA MET A 78 -1.99 13.59 2.48
C MET A 78 -2.69 13.86 3.81
N SER A 79 -1.99 14.48 4.77
CA SER A 79 -2.63 14.79 6.06
C SER A 79 -3.60 15.96 5.94
N GLN A 80 -3.36 16.93 5.05
CA GLN A 80 -4.36 17.97 4.78
C GLN A 80 -5.62 17.39 4.14
N GLN A 81 -5.48 16.46 3.19
CA GLN A 81 -6.61 15.72 2.61
C GLN A 81 -7.36 14.88 3.66
N SER A 82 -6.65 14.33 4.64
CA SER A 82 -7.23 13.50 5.72
C SER A 82 -7.74 14.31 6.92
N GLY A 83 -7.70 15.65 6.86
CA GLY A 83 -8.13 16.53 7.97
C GLY A 83 -7.23 16.48 9.22
N GLY A 84 -6.01 15.95 9.09
CA GLY A 84 -5.06 15.81 10.20
C GLY A 84 -4.17 17.03 10.38
N VAL A 85 -3.91 17.42 11.64
CA VAL A 85 -2.92 18.44 12.00
C VAL A 85 -1.52 17.83 11.95
N LEU A 86 -0.67 18.35 11.06
CA LEU A 86 0.69 17.87 10.87
C LEU A 86 1.67 18.46 11.88
N ASN A 87 2.52 17.59 12.42
CA ASN A 87 3.64 18.00 13.26
C ASN A 87 4.94 18.08 12.45
N ASP A 88 5.74 19.11 12.74
CA ASP A 88 6.97 19.49 12.04
C ASP A 88 8.01 18.35 11.95
N ALA A 89 8.08 17.48 12.97
CA ALA A 89 8.96 16.32 13.00
C ALA A 89 8.57 15.23 11.97
N LEU A 90 7.26 15.01 11.75
CA LEU A 90 6.77 14.00 10.81
C LEU A 90 7.02 14.40 9.35
N LEU A 91 7.03 15.71 9.07
CA LEU A 91 7.31 16.25 7.74
C LEU A 91 8.81 16.13 7.41
N HIS A 92 9.68 16.53 8.34
CA HIS A 92 11.12 16.59 8.06
C HIS A 92 11.85 15.24 8.21
N MET A 93 11.36 14.31 9.03
CA MET A 93 12.04 13.02 9.29
C MET A 93 11.57 11.88 8.38
N ASN A 94 10.46 12.06 7.63
CA ASN A 94 9.98 11.05 6.70
C ASN A 94 10.51 11.24 5.27
N ASN A 95 10.84 12.46 4.85
CA ASN A 95 11.39 12.75 3.52
C ASN A 95 12.87 12.34 3.32
N PHE A 96 13.50 11.66 4.28
CA PHE A 96 14.90 11.22 4.18
C PHE A 96 15.00 9.70 4.08
N ASP A 97 15.00 9.21 2.84
CA ASP A 97 15.44 7.88 2.46
C ASP A 97 16.92 8.02 2.06
N GLY A 98 17.86 7.62 2.93
CA GLY A 98 19.26 7.44 2.53
C GLY A 98 20.40 8.06 3.34
N ALA A 99 20.16 8.80 4.44
CA ALA A 99 21.27 9.22 5.32
C ALA A 99 21.37 8.33 6.56
N ASN A 100 22.34 7.42 6.53
CA ASN A 100 22.91 6.72 7.69
C ASN A 100 22.94 7.62 8.93
N GLY A 101 22.01 7.42 9.86
CA GLY A 101 22.12 7.81 11.27
C GLY A 101 22.38 9.28 11.61
N ALA A 102 22.53 10.19 10.64
CA ALA A 102 22.96 11.55 10.89
C ALA A 102 21.91 12.28 11.73
N VAL A 103 22.36 12.79 12.88
CA VAL A 103 21.56 13.60 13.78
C VAL A 103 21.26 14.90 13.04
N ALA A 104 19.99 15.13 12.67
CA ALA A 104 19.56 16.42 12.18
C ALA A 104 19.68 17.42 13.35
N THR A 105 20.83 18.06 13.48
CA THR A 105 20.96 19.26 14.32
C THR A 105 20.14 20.35 13.64
N MET A 106 18.98 20.67 14.23
CA MET A 106 18.12 21.77 13.80
C MET A 106 18.98 23.01 13.52
N ARG A 107 18.97 23.50 12.28
CA ARG A 107 19.65 24.75 11.91
C ARG A 107 19.04 25.88 12.74
N LYS A 108 19.87 26.60 13.50
CA LYS A 108 19.47 27.77 14.30
C LYS A 108 18.95 28.85 13.35
N VAL A 109 17.62 28.98 13.23
CA VAL A 109 16.99 30.10 12.53
C VAL A 109 17.33 31.38 13.30
N GLY A 110 17.82 32.39 12.56
CA GLY A 110 18.25 33.68 13.10
C GLY A 110 17.12 34.41 13.86
N ALA A 111 17.52 35.35 14.72
CA ALA A 111 16.73 35.94 15.80
C ALA A 111 15.42 36.68 15.41
N ASN A 112 15.05 36.75 14.13
CA ASN A 112 13.99 37.64 13.64
C ASN A 112 12.83 36.93 12.88
N ALA A 113 12.55 35.65 13.15
CA ALA A 113 11.38 34.97 12.59
C ALA A 113 10.27 34.77 13.64
N VAL A 114 9.31 35.69 13.60
CA VAL A 114 7.87 35.61 13.92
C VAL A 114 7.40 34.51 14.90
N LYS A 115 6.68 34.98 15.93
CA LYS A 115 5.89 34.23 16.92
C LYS A 115 4.93 33.22 16.25
N SER A 116 5.40 32.01 15.99
CA SER A 116 4.58 30.81 15.96
C SER A 116 4.93 30.02 17.21
N ALA A 117 3.94 29.58 17.97
CA ALA A 117 4.14 28.81 19.20
C ALA A 117 4.85 27.49 18.85
N SER A 118 6.18 27.51 18.81
CA SER A 118 6.99 26.35 18.44
C SER A 118 6.72 25.27 19.46
N GLN A 119 6.37 24.06 19.00
CA GLN A 119 6.17 22.95 19.92
C GLN A 119 7.40 22.77 20.82
N PRO A 120 7.21 22.42 22.11
CA PRO A 120 8.32 22.28 23.03
C PRO A 120 9.32 21.25 22.50
N ARG A 121 10.62 21.58 22.51
CA ARG A 121 11.71 20.76 21.94
C ARG A 121 11.67 19.29 22.38
N LYS A 122 11.23 19.03 23.62
CA LYS A 122 11.02 17.69 24.15
C LYS A 122 10.04 16.87 23.30
N LYS A 123 8.89 17.44 22.93
CA LYS A 123 7.86 16.76 22.11
C LYS A 123 8.38 16.44 20.71
N VAL A 124 9.11 17.37 20.09
CA VAL A 124 9.71 17.15 18.76
C VAL A 124 10.74 16.01 18.80
N TYR A 125 11.58 15.97 19.84
CA TYR A 125 12.55 14.89 20.03
C TYR A 125 11.88 13.52 20.24
N GLU A 126 10.86 13.45 21.09
CA GLU A 126 10.11 12.22 21.34
C GLU A 126 9.44 11.69 20.05
N GLN A 127 8.85 12.58 19.24
CA GLN A 127 8.28 12.24 17.94
C GLN A 127 9.35 11.75 16.95
N ALA A 128 10.49 12.43 16.88
CA ALA A 128 11.60 12.02 16.02
C ALA A 128 12.13 10.62 16.39
N LEU A 129 12.22 10.33 17.70
CA LEU A 129 12.60 9.02 18.21
C LEU A 129 11.55 7.95 17.84
N MET A 130 10.27 8.27 17.95
CA MET A 130 9.17 7.37 17.54
C MET A 130 9.26 7.02 16.04
N VAL A 131 9.47 8.01 15.17
CA VAL A 131 9.65 7.78 13.72
C VAL A 131 10.82 6.83 13.45
N ARG A 132 11.97 7.05 14.10
CA ARG A 132 13.14 6.16 13.96
C ARG A 132 12.86 4.73 14.43
N LYS A 133 12.20 4.57 15.59
CA LYS A 133 11.85 3.24 16.11
C LYS A 133 10.94 2.48 15.16
N VAL A 134 9.91 3.14 14.63
CA VAL A 134 8.97 2.54 13.66
C VAL A 134 9.71 2.15 12.37
N LYS A 135 10.52 3.06 11.81
CA LYS A 135 11.33 2.76 10.61
C LYS A 135 12.26 1.57 10.83
N SER A 136 13.00 1.55 11.94
CA SER A 136 13.91 0.45 12.27
C SER A 136 13.17 -0.88 12.42
N TYR A 137 12.00 -0.89 13.07
CA TYR A 137 11.18 -2.08 13.21
C TYR A 137 10.71 -2.60 11.86
N LEU A 138 10.16 -1.73 11.00
CA LEU A 138 9.68 -2.12 9.68
C LEU A 138 10.82 -2.61 8.76
N GLN A 139 12.03 -2.03 8.88
CA GLN A 139 13.20 -2.46 8.12
C GLN A 139 13.69 -3.86 8.50
N GLN A 140 13.51 -4.27 9.76
CA GLN A 140 13.98 -5.55 10.29
C GLN A 140 12.85 -6.55 10.54
N LEU A 141 11.64 -6.25 10.07
CA LEU A 141 10.45 -7.07 10.29
C LEU A 141 10.70 -8.50 9.80
N GLN A 142 10.71 -9.45 10.73
CA GLN A 142 10.80 -10.87 10.40
C GLN A 142 9.38 -11.40 10.21
N VAL A 143 9.06 -11.81 8.98
CA VAL A 143 7.78 -12.41 8.63
C VAL A 143 7.96 -13.91 8.50
N VAL A 144 7.05 -14.68 9.07
CA VAL A 144 6.96 -16.11 8.85
C VAL A 144 6.09 -16.32 7.61
N ASP A 145 6.69 -16.81 6.53
CA ASP A 145 5.98 -17.06 5.26
C ASP A 145 5.49 -18.52 5.11
N ASP A 146 5.84 -19.40 6.05
CA ASP A 146 5.41 -20.80 6.05
C ASP A 146 4.00 -20.95 6.62
N GLU A 147 3.04 -21.12 5.72
CA GLU A 147 1.62 -21.29 6.06
C GLU A 147 1.39 -22.49 6.99
N HIS A 148 2.14 -23.59 6.83
CA HIS A 148 1.96 -24.77 7.69
C HIS A 148 2.42 -24.52 9.13
N LEU A 149 3.50 -23.76 9.28
CA LEU A 149 3.97 -23.32 10.59
C LEU A 149 2.93 -22.39 11.24
N LEU A 150 2.41 -21.42 10.49
CA LEU A 150 1.37 -20.50 10.95
C LEU A 150 0.09 -21.23 11.38
N ASP A 151 -0.38 -22.19 10.59
CA ASP A 151 -1.55 -23.01 10.90
C ASP A 151 -1.39 -23.76 12.23
N ARG A 152 -0.21 -24.38 12.43
CA ARG A 152 0.09 -25.09 13.67
C ARG A 152 0.14 -24.15 14.87
N MET A 153 0.84 -23.02 14.75
CA MET A 153 0.89 -22.00 15.80
C MET A 153 -0.52 -21.48 16.14
N SER A 154 -1.37 -21.30 15.12
CA SER A 154 -2.76 -20.91 15.33
C SER A 154 -3.54 -21.96 16.11
N ALA A 155 -3.38 -23.25 15.77
CA ALA A 155 -4.06 -24.35 16.46
C ALA A 155 -3.57 -24.55 17.91
N GLU A 156 -2.31 -24.23 18.20
CA GLU A 156 -1.76 -24.24 19.57
C GLU A 156 -2.33 -23.09 20.42
N CYS A 157 -2.56 -21.92 19.82
CA CYS A 157 -3.18 -20.76 20.49
C CYS A 157 -4.67 -20.99 20.78
N GLU A 158 -5.42 -21.52 19.81
CA GLU A 158 -6.85 -21.78 19.91
C GLU A 158 -7.16 -23.22 19.48
N PRO A 159 -7.01 -24.21 20.40
CA PRO A 159 -7.26 -25.60 20.07
C PRO A 159 -8.73 -25.80 19.69
N GLN A 160 -8.98 -26.56 18.62
CA GLN A 160 -10.35 -26.81 18.16
C GLN A 160 -11.17 -27.43 19.28
N GLN A 161 -12.17 -26.69 19.78
CA GLN A 161 -13.11 -27.21 20.75
C GLN A 161 -13.88 -28.36 20.10
N ILE A 162 -13.63 -29.58 20.56
CA ILE A 162 -14.43 -30.75 20.20
C ILE A 162 -15.79 -30.58 20.90
N THR A 163 -16.66 -29.72 20.37
CA THR A 163 -18.07 -29.73 20.76
C THR A 163 -18.70 -30.93 20.09
N SER A 164 -18.89 -31.99 20.88
CA SER A 164 -19.72 -33.14 20.53
C SER A 164 -21.19 -32.71 20.40
N SER A 165 -21.52 -32.10 19.28
CA SER A 165 -22.90 -31.89 18.83
C SER A 165 -22.92 -32.01 17.31
N VAL A 166 -23.33 -33.20 16.85
CA VAL A 166 -24.06 -33.49 15.61
C VAL A 166 -23.82 -32.51 14.45
N GLN A 167 -23.04 -33.00 13.48
CA GLN A 167 -23.16 -32.72 12.04
C GLN A 167 -23.90 -31.44 11.64
N GLN A 168 -23.14 -30.38 11.35
CA GLN A 168 -23.31 -29.71 10.06
C GLN A 168 -21.93 -29.51 9.43
N ILE A 169 -21.59 -30.45 8.56
CA ILE A 169 -20.60 -30.22 7.50
C ILE A 169 -21.04 -28.91 6.83
N ARG A 170 -20.35 -27.81 7.10
CA ARG A 170 -20.47 -26.58 6.29
C ARG A 170 -19.92 -26.92 4.91
N ARG A 171 -20.75 -27.56 4.08
CA ARG A 171 -20.51 -27.71 2.64
C ARG A 171 -20.39 -26.29 2.11
N ARG A 172 -19.19 -25.92 1.65
CA ARG A 172 -18.99 -24.68 0.91
C ARG A 172 -19.97 -24.69 -0.26
N ILE A 173 -20.88 -23.72 -0.28
CA ILE A 173 -21.86 -23.55 -1.35
C ILE A 173 -21.07 -23.25 -2.63
N PRO A 174 -21.25 -24.00 -3.73
CA PRO A 174 -20.60 -23.68 -4.99
C PRO A 174 -21.16 -22.34 -5.50
N SER A 175 -20.29 -21.48 -6.01
CA SER A 175 -20.68 -20.20 -6.59
C SER A 175 -21.69 -20.41 -7.73
N PRO A 176 -22.78 -19.63 -7.80
CA PRO A 176 -23.74 -19.71 -8.91
C PRO A 176 -23.05 -19.46 -10.27
N ARG A 177 -23.45 -20.25 -11.26
CA ARG A 177 -22.92 -20.29 -12.64
C ARG A 177 -22.85 -18.93 -13.33
#